data_AF-A0A7R9B965-F1
#
_entry.id   AF-A0A7R9B965-F1
#
_cell.length_a   1.000
_cell.length_b   1.000
_cell.length_c   1.000
_cell.angle_alpha   90.00
_cell.angle_beta   90.00
_cell.angle_gamma   90.00
#
_symmetry.space_group_name_H-M   'P 1'
#
loop_
_entity.id
_entity.type
_entity.pdbx_description
1 polymer ?
#
loop_
_entity_poly.entity_id
_entity_poly.type
_entity_poly.pdbx_seq_one_letter_code
_entity_poly.pdbx_strand_id
1 'polypeptide(L)'
;MQQYGVVTNMTALLNPANHSHKLPPVPTPQQMELDTNKQFELLKINYSRLLSDIDGDLREDLRSGRHLPRIVDKALRLFDLKQVMEEVETSVMSKVSCTACKAGAGLLQHYIRDACGDVYNPTHEWKVVFPPVQKPDVTPQKAPSPGAPTFKVLHLSDTHFDPYYQEGTNADCKEPLCCRLTNGPALSPHTAAGRWGDYRKCDTPKRTVDHMLQHISSTHPDIDYILWTGDLPPHDVWNQTREENLMVLKETTAQMLQTFPGIPIFPALGNHESAPVNSFPPPFVKNDFGISWLYDELDAQWRQWLPTSVSHTVRRGAFYSVLVRPGFRIISLNMNYCNNKNWWLLLNSTDPAKELQWFIYELQSAEFNGEKVHVIGHIPPGHSDCLKVWSRNYYKIINR
;
A
#
# COMPACT_ATOMS: atom_id res chain seq x y z
N MET A 1 47.95 2.89 -17.01
CA MET A 1 47.73 3.71 -15.80
C MET A 1 46.74 4.82 -16.16
N GLN A 2 45.49 4.66 -15.76
CA GLN A 2 44.52 5.75 -15.68
C GLN A 2 43.69 5.50 -14.42
N GLN A 3 43.87 6.41 -13.46
CA GLN A 3 43.28 6.40 -12.13
C GLN A 3 41.80 6.77 -12.25
N TYR A 4 40.90 5.86 -11.92
CA TYR A 4 39.51 6.21 -11.65
C TYR A 4 39.43 6.80 -10.25
N GLY A 5 39.19 8.11 -10.18
CA GLY A 5 39.00 8.85 -8.94
C GLY A 5 37.74 8.38 -8.23
N VAL A 6 37.92 7.92 -7.00
CA VAL A 6 36.85 7.63 -6.05
C VAL A 6 36.23 8.97 -5.62
N VAL A 7 34.95 9.18 -5.95
CA VAL A 7 34.17 10.32 -5.44
C VAL A 7 33.70 9.95 -4.03
N THR A 8 34.55 10.16 -3.02
CA THR A 8 34.17 10.12 -1.60
C THR A 8 33.87 11.53 -1.13
N ASN A 9 32.61 11.94 -1.22
CA ASN A 9 31.98 12.89 -0.31
C ASN A 9 30.46 12.92 -0.55
N MET A 10 29.77 11.87 -0.10
CA MET A 10 28.33 11.97 0.15
C MET A 10 28.17 12.16 1.66
N THR A 11 27.75 13.37 2.05
CA THR A 11 27.42 13.73 3.43
C THR A 11 26.27 12.87 3.92
N ALA A 12 26.46 12.20 5.05
CA ALA A 12 25.42 11.41 5.73
C ALA A 12 24.24 12.29 6.15
N LEU A 13 23.01 11.76 6.10
CA LEU A 13 21.77 12.47 6.49
C LEU A 13 21.60 12.57 8.02
N LEU A 14 22.21 11.67 8.79
CA LEU A 14 22.10 11.64 10.26
C LEU A 14 23.47 11.49 10.95
N ASN A 15 23.72 12.33 11.96
CA ASN A 15 24.82 12.17 12.91
C ASN A 15 24.35 11.39 14.15
N PRO A 16 25.21 10.59 14.81
CA PRO A 16 24.81 9.84 16.01
C PRO A 16 24.49 10.80 17.17
N ALA A 17 23.30 10.67 17.77
CA ALA A 17 22.95 11.31 19.04
C ALA A 17 22.77 10.24 20.14
N ASN A 18 23.41 10.44 21.29
CA ASN A 18 23.27 9.56 22.46
C ASN A 18 22.00 9.95 23.24
N HIS A 19 20.88 9.27 22.98
CA HIS A 19 19.69 9.39 23.83
C HIS A 19 19.60 8.18 24.77
N SER A 20 19.55 8.42 26.08
CA SER A 20 19.36 7.36 27.07
C SER A 20 17.88 6.99 27.15
N HIS A 21 17.46 5.95 26.45
CA HIS A 21 16.10 5.42 26.56
C HIS A 21 15.95 4.51 27.78
N LYS A 22 14.91 4.71 28.59
CA LYS A 22 14.52 3.81 29.68
C LYS A 22 13.27 3.05 29.25
N LEU A 23 13.40 1.74 29.03
CA LEU A 23 12.26 0.90 28.65
C LEU A 23 11.23 0.82 29.79
N PRO A 24 9.93 0.81 29.49
CA PRO A 24 8.93 0.40 30.47
C PRO A 24 9.14 -1.08 30.87
N PRO A 25 8.78 -1.47 32.10
CA PRO A 25 8.95 -2.85 32.54
C PRO A 25 8.09 -3.79 31.69
N VAL A 26 8.66 -4.94 31.33
CA VAL A 26 7.98 -5.98 30.56
C VAL A 26 6.85 -6.56 31.43
N PRO A 27 5.59 -6.53 30.97
CA PRO A 27 4.48 -7.09 31.73
C PRO A 27 4.64 -8.61 31.84
N THR A 28 4.24 -9.15 32.98
CA THR A 28 4.27 -10.60 33.20
C THR A 28 3.27 -11.30 32.27
N PRO A 29 3.48 -12.58 31.89
CA PRO A 29 2.53 -13.34 31.07
C PRO A 29 1.09 -13.31 31.63
N GLN A 30 0.97 -13.30 32.96
CA GLN A 30 -0.29 -13.21 33.68
C GLN A 30 -0.97 -11.83 33.52
N GLN A 31 -0.20 -10.74 33.50
CA GLN A 31 -0.71 -9.40 33.19
C GLN A 31 -1.12 -9.27 31.73
N MET A 32 -0.33 -9.83 30.81
CA MET A 32 -0.69 -9.84 29.39
C MET A 32 -1.98 -10.61 29.15
N GLU A 33 -2.17 -11.77 29.79
CA GLU A 33 -3.38 -12.58 29.71
C GLU A 33 -4.59 -11.87 30.34
N LEU A 34 -4.40 -11.19 31.48
CA LEU A 34 -5.44 -10.42 32.14
C LEU A 34 -5.89 -9.22 31.28
N ASP A 35 -4.94 -8.48 30.70
CA ASP A 35 -5.23 -7.33 29.83
C ASP A 35 -5.86 -7.79 28.51
N THR A 36 -5.42 -8.92 27.97
CA THR A 36 -6.00 -9.56 26.78
C THR A 36 -7.45 -9.98 27.03
N ASN A 37 -7.72 -10.67 28.15
CA ASN A 37 -9.08 -11.09 28.51
C ASN A 37 -10.00 -9.89 28.80
N LYS A 38 -9.46 -8.82 29.40
CA LYS A 38 -10.20 -7.58 29.65
C LYS A 38 -10.55 -6.85 28.35
N GLN A 39 -9.68 -6.89 27.34
CA GLN A 39 -9.97 -6.40 26.00
C GLN A 39 -11.01 -7.27 25.27
N PHE A 40 -11.01 -8.59 25.50
CA PHE A 40 -11.98 -9.50 24.88
C PHE A 40 -13.38 -9.43 25.51
N GLU A 41 -13.51 -9.18 26.82
CA GLU A 41 -14.82 -8.92 27.44
C GLU A 41 -15.48 -7.65 26.89
N LEU A 42 -14.68 -6.62 26.56
CA LEU A 42 -15.17 -5.41 25.90
C LEU A 42 -15.73 -5.69 24.49
N LEU A 43 -15.29 -6.79 23.86
CA LEU A 43 -15.68 -7.17 22.50
C LEU A 43 -16.88 -8.16 22.45
N LYS A 44 -17.34 -8.70 23.58
CA LYS A 44 -18.51 -9.62 23.71
C LYS A 44 -18.52 -10.83 22.75
N ILE A 45 -17.38 -11.43 22.43
CA ILE A 45 -17.33 -12.62 21.56
C ILE A 45 -17.25 -13.91 22.41
N ASN A 46 -18.17 -14.85 22.21
CA ASN A 46 -18.23 -16.12 22.95
C ASN A 46 -17.55 -17.25 22.15
N TYR A 47 -16.35 -17.63 22.59
CA TYR A 47 -15.43 -18.53 21.89
C TYR A 47 -15.98 -19.95 21.66
N SER A 48 -16.80 -20.45 22.58
CA SER A 48 -17.32 -21.83 22.51
C SER A 48 -18.30 -22.06 21.36
N ARG A 49 -18.96 -20.99 20.88
CA ARG A 49 -19.94 -21.04 19.79
C ARG A 49 -19.27 -20.93 18.42
N LEU A 50 -18.19 -20.15 18.33
CA LEU A 50 -17.42 -20.01 17.09
C LEU A 50 -16.73 -21.32 16.71
N LEU A 51 -16.25 -22.07 17.70
CA LEU A 51 -15.63 -23.38 17.47
C LEU A 51 -16.64 -24.48 17.11
N SER A 52 -17.90 -24.39 17.58
CA SER A 52 -18.94 -25.37 17.23
C SER A 52 -19.45 -25.20 15.79
N ASP A 53 -19.48 -23.97 15.29
CA ASP A 53 -20.00 -23.66 13.95
C ASP A 53 -18.98 -24.09 12.86
N ILE A 54 -17.68 -23.96 13.14
CA ILE A 54 -16.59 -24.40 12.24
C ILE A 54 -16.55 -25.93 12.07
N ASP A 55 -16.84 -26.69 13.12
CA ASP A 55 -16.84 -28.16 13.10
C ASP A 55 -18.12 -28.75 12.48
N GLY A 56 -19.19 -27.95 12.40
CA GLY A 56 -20.46 -28.28 11.75
C GLY A 56 -20.40 -28.17 10.23
N ASP A 57 -19.86 -27.07 9.72
CA ASP A 57 -19.79 -26.80 8.27
C ASP A 57 -18.90 -27.79 7.52
N LEU A 58 -17.84 -28.31 8.17
CA LEU A 58 -16.96 -29.34 7.61
C LEU A 58 -17.63 -30.72 7.44
N ARG A 59 -18.78 -30.97 8.09
CA ARG A 59 -19.47 -32.26 8.06
C ARG A 59 -20.61 -32.35 7.04
N GLU A 60 -21.15 -31.22 6.55
CA GLU A 60 -22.25 -31.19 5.58
C GLU A 60 -21.79 -31.34 4.12
N ASP A 61 -20.64 -30.78 3.75
CA ASP A 61 -20.14 -30.79 2.36
C ASP A 61 -19.68 -32.17 1.86
N LEU A 62 -19.42 -33.12 2.77
CA LEU A 62 -18.98 -34.48 2.43
C LEU A 62 -20.14 -35.45 2.13
N ARG A 63 -21.42 -35.03 2.20
CA ARG A 63 -22.58 -35.94 2.15
C ARG A 63 -23.54 -35.80 0.95
N SER A 64 -23.44 -34.79 0.07
CA SER A 64 -24.60 -34.43 -0.80
C SER A 64 -24.44 -34.53 -2.34
N GLY A 65 -23.43 -35.21 -2.89
CA GLY A 65 -23.18 -35.18 -4.35
C GLY A 65 -24.39 -35.43 -5.29
N ARG A 66 -24.73 -34.47 -6.20
CA ARG A 66 -25.30 -34.64 -7.57
C ARG A 66 -25.68 -33.32 -8.31
N HIS A 67 -25.23 -33.24 -9.59
CA HIS A 67 -25.72 -32.62 -10.86
C HIS A 67 -26.33 -31.19 -11.04
N LEU A 68 -25.95 -30.55 -12.17
CA LEU A 68 -26.32 -29.21 -12.66
C LEU A 68 -27.82 -29.02 -13.03
N PRO A 69 -28.47 -27.89 -12.67
CA PRO A 69 -29.88 -27.61 -13.01
C PRO A 69 -30.15 -26.68 -14.21
N ARG A 70 -31.38 -26.80 -14.74
CA ARG A 70 -32.08 -26.18 -15.90
C ARG A 70 -32.09 -24.63 -16.04
N ILE A 71 -31.18 -23.89 -15.43
CA ILE A 71 -31.11 -22.40 -15.54
C ILE A 71 -30.45 -21.93 -16.85
N VAL A 72 -29.62 -22.78 -17.46
CA VAL A 72 -28.83 -22.45 -18.66
C VAL A 72 -29.71 -22.16 -19.90
N ASP A 73 -30.90 -22.77 -19.98
CA ASP A 73 -31.79 -22.63 -21.14
C ASP A 73 -32.59 -21.31 -21.14
N LYS A 74 -32.69 -20.65 -19.98
CA LYS A 74 -33.33 -19.32 -19.83
C LYS A 74 -32.37 -18.16 -20.07
N ALA A 75 -31.07 -18.37 -19.79
CA ALA A 75 -30.02 -17.37 -20.01
C ALA A 75 -29.81 -17.07 -21.50
N LEU A 76 -29.97 -18.07 -22.38
CA LEU A 76 -29.80 -17.92 -23.83
C LEU A 76 -30.88 -17.05 -24.50
N ARG A 77 -32.03 -16.84 -23.85
CA ARG A 77 -33.10 -15.95 -24.35
C ARG A 77 -33.01 -14.52 -23.82
N LEU A 78 -32.13 -14.25 -22.86
CA LEU A 78 -32.07 -12.99 -22.10
C LEU A 78 -31.03 -11.99 -22.65
N PHE A 79 -30.14 -12.43 -23.54
CA PHE A 79 -29.14 -11.58 -24.18
C PHE A 79 -29.56 -11.24 -25.60
N ASP A 80 -30.55 -10.34 -25.75
CA ASP A 80 -30.84 -9.70 -27.04
C ASP A 80 -29.65 -8.79 -27.41
N LEU A 81 -28.56 -9.45 -27.82
CA LEU A 81 -27.25 -8.91 -28.19
C LEU A 81 -27.37 -7.84 -29.26
N LYS A 82 -28.48 -7.84 -30.01
CA LYS A 82 -28.78 -6.85 -31.03
C LYS A 82 -29.03 -5.48 -30.42
N GLN A 83 -29.76 -5.40 -29.32
CA GLN A 83 -30.03 -4.14 -28.61
C GLN A 83 -28.82 -3.64 -27.83
N VAL A 84 -28.00 -4.55 -27.29
CA VAL A 84 -26.72 -4.20 -26.64
C VAL A 84 -25.74 -3.59 -27.65
N MET A 85 -25.68 -4.11 -28.88
CA MET A 85 -24.84 -3.55 -29.93
C MET A 85 -25.33 -2.16 -30.37
N GLU A 86 -26.65 -1.97 -30.50
CA GLU A 86 -27.27 -0.70 -30.89
C GLU A 86 -27.07 0.41 -29.82
N GLU A 87 -27.10 0.06 -28.52
CA GLU A 87 -26.85 1.00 -27.42
C GLU A 87 -25.37 1.38 -27.26
N VAL A 88 -24.45 0.46 -27.58
CA VAL A 88 -23.01 0.73 -27.63
C VAL A 88 -22.66 1.63 -28.81
N GLU A 89 -23.28 1.42 -29.97
CA GLU A 89 -23.06 2.25 -31.16
C GLU A 89 -23.65 3.67 -31.05
N THR A 90 -24.68 3.89 -30.22
CA THR A 90 -25.41 5.18 -30.14
C THR A 90 -25.09 6.03 -28.90
N SER A 91 -24.18 5.60 -28.03
CA SER A 91 -23.51 6.40 -26.99
C SER A 91 -24.43 7.14 -26.00
N VAL A 92 -25.59 6.58 -25.64
CA VAL A 92 -26.42 7.07 -24.52
C VAL A 92 -26.37 6.06 -23.39
N MET A 93 -25.43 6.23 -22.46
CA MET A 93 -25.30 5.33 -21.30
C MET A 93 -26.52 5.49 -20.36
N SER A 94 -27.50 4.60 -20.49
CA SER A 94 -28.61 4.52 -19.55
C SER A 94 -28.16 3.80 -18.25
N LYS A 95 -28.90 4.00 -17.14
CA LYS A 95 -28.69 3.22 -15.90
C LYS A 95 -28.74 1.71 -16.15
N VAL A 96 -29.52 1.27 -17.13
CA VAL A 96 -29.65 -0.15 -17.51
C VAL A 96 -28.37 -0.65 -18.17
N SER A 97 -27.76 0.14 -19.08
CA SER A 97 -26.50 -0.21 -19.74
C SER A 97 -25.33 -0.27 -18.73
N CYS A 98 -25.34 0.60 -17.72
CA CYS A 98 -24.35 0.59 -16.64
C CYS A 98 -24.54 -0.61 -15.68
N THR A 99 -25.78 -0.97 -15.34
CA THR A 99 -26.07 -2.18 -14.55
C THR A 99 -25.79 -3.45 -15.33
N ALA A 100 -26.06 -3.50 -16.63
CA ALA A 100 -25.73 -4.63 -17.49
C ALA A 100 -24.21 -4.78 -17.67
N CYS A 101 -23.47 -3.67 -17.78
CA CYS A 101 -22.01 -3.69 -17.84
C CYS A 101 -21.39 -4.11 -16.49
N LYS A 102 -21.93 -3.64 -15.35
CA LYS A 102 -21.52 -4.10 -14.02
C LYS A 102 -21.87 -5.57 -13.76
N ALA A 103 -23.06 -6.01 -14.19
CA ALA A 103 -23.47 -7.40 -14.09
C ALA A 103 -22.64 -8.28 -15.03
N GLY A 104 -22.34 -7.80 -16.25
CA GLY A 104 -21.48 -8.48 -17.22
C GLY A 104 -20.04 -8.58 -16.73
N ALA A 105 -19.46 -7.50 -16.20
CA ALA A 105 -18.14 -7.50 -15.57
C ALA A 105 -18.13 -8.39 -14.31
N GLY A 106 -19.18 -8.34 -13.49
CA GLY A 106 -19.31 -9.19 -12.30
C GLY A 106 -19.48 -10.68 -12.64
N LEU A 107 -20.23 -11.01 -13.69
CA LEU A 107 -20.35 -12.38 -14.23
C LEU A 107 -19.04 -12.81 -14.88
N LEU A 108 -18.35 -11.95 -15.62
CA LEU A 108 -17.02 -12.23 -16.16
C LEU A 108 -16.06 -12.52 -15.01
N GLN A 109 -16.08 -11.71 -13.96
CA GLN A 109 -15.19 -11.83 -12.81
C GLN A 109 -15.52 -13.09 -11.99
N HIS A 110 -16.80 -13.45 -11.85
CA HIS A 110 -17.25 -14.69 -11.23
C HIS A 110 -16.87 -15.93 -12.07
N TYR A 111 -17.07 -15.90 -13.39
CA TYR A 111 -16.68 -17.01 -14.28
C TYR A 111 -15.16 -17.14 -14.43
N ILE A 112 -14.41 -16.02 -14.50
CA ILE A 112 -12.94 -16.05 -14.54
C ILE A 112 -12.39 -16.62 -13.24
N ARG A 113 -13.02 -16.32 -12.09
CA ARG A 113 -12.59 -16.80 -10.78
C ARG A 113 -12.99 -18.24 -10.48
N ASP A 114 -14.20 -18.66 -10.84
CA ASP A 114 -14.74 -19.97 -10.46
C ASP A 114 -14.68 -21.04 -11.58
N ALA A 115 -14.57 -20.66 -12.86
CA ALA A 115 -14.55 -21.62 -13.98
C ALA A 115 -13.16 -21.88 -14.59
N CYS A 116 -12.21 -20.94 -14.45
CA CYS A 116 -10.92 -21.04 -15.16
C CYS A 116 -9.73 -21.50 -14.31
N GLY A 117 -9.87 -21.59 -12.98
CA GLY A 117 -8.72 -21.74 -12.09
C GLY A 117 -7.70 -20.61 -12.25
N ASP A 118 -6.54 -20.70 -11.59
CA ASP A 118 -5.42 -19.80 -11.88
C ASP A 118 -4.98 -20.01 -13.33
N VAL A 119 -5.33 -19.08 -14.23
CA VAL A 119 -4.90 -19.12 -15.64
C VAL A 119 -3.38 -18.97 -15.68
N TYR A 120 -2.67 -20.08 -15.83
CA TYR A 120 -1.22 -20.07 -16.02
C TYR A 120 -0.90 -19.42 -17.37
N ASN A 121 -0.39 -18.19 -17.34
CA ASN A 121 0.13 -17.52 -18.51
C ASN A 121 1.68 -17.58 -18.52
N PRO A 122 2.30 -18.42 -19.37
CA PRO A 122 3.76 -18.56 -19.41
C PRO A 122 4.47 -17.26 -19.79
N THR A 123 3.82 -16.31 -20.47
CA THR A 123 4.44 -15.03 -20.83
C THR A 123 4.59 -14.08 -19.64
N HIS A 124 3.85 -14.31 -18.55
CA HIS A 124 3.94 -13.55 -17.31
C HIS A 124 4.71 -14.31 -16.21
N GLU A 125 5.31 -15.46 -16.56
CA GLU A 125 6.15 -16.24 -15.68
C GLU A 125 7.63 -15.91 -15.94
N TRP A 126 8.27 -15.22 -15.00
CA TRP A 126 9.62 -14.69 -15.17
C TRP A 126 10.47 -14.86 -13.90
N LYS A 127 11.79 -14.74 -14.07
CA LYS A 127 12.78 -14.84 -12.99
C LYS A 127 13.77 -13.69 -13.08
N VAL A 128 14.13 -13.12 -11.94
CA VAL A 128 15.23 -12.16 -11.82
C VAL A 128 16.58 -12.86 -11.98
N VAL A 129 17.59 -12.07 -12.37
CA VAL A 129 18.97 -12.54 -12.54
C VAL A 129 19.84 -11.94 -11.44
N PHE A 130 20.53 -12.82 -10.71
CA PHE A 130 21.48 -12.42 -9.68
C PHE A 130 22.88 -12.24 -10.28
N PRO A 131 23.68 -11.28 -9.78
CA PRO A 131 25.11 -11.22 -10.05
C PRO A 131 25.79 -12.55 -9.73
N PRO A 132 26.88 -12.91 -10.44
CA PRO A 132 27.63 -14.14 -10.19
C PRO A 132 28.52 -14.02 -8.92
N VAL A 133 27.95 -13.53 -7.83
CA VAL A 133 28.60 -13.34 -6.53
C VAL A 133 28.08 -14.42 -5.59
N GLN A 134 29.00 -15.22 -5.04
CA GLN A 134 28.66 -16.28 -4.10
C GLN A 134 27.95 -15.71 -2.88
N LYS A 135 26.82 -16.30 -2.51
CA LYS A 135 26.11 -15.95 -1.28
C LYS A 135 27.04 -16.20 -0.07
N PRO A 136 27.30 -15.19 0.77
CA PRO A 136 28.11 -15.38 1.97
C PRO A 136 27.40 -16.30 2.96
N ASP A 137 28.18 -16.92 3.85
CA ASP A 137 27.62 -17.75 4.92
C ASP A 137 26.70 -16.93 5.82
N VAL A 138 25.56 -17.52 6.19
CA VAL A 138 24.58 -16.85 7.04
C VAL A 138 25.14 -16.77 8.47
N THR A 139 25.58 -15.58 8.85
CA THR A 139 26.02 -15.30 10.22
C THR A 139 24.82 -14.91 11.09
N PRO A 140 24.56 -15.59 12.22
CA PRO A 140 23.55 -15.17 13.17
C PRO A 140 23.79 -13.73 13.63
N GLN A 141 22.72 -12.92 13.66
CA GLN A 141 22.81 -11.57 14.20
C GLN A 141 23.07 -11.65 15.71
N LYS A 142 24.13 -10.98 16.17
CA LYS A 142 24.42 -10.87 17.60
C LYS A 142 23.49 -9.86 18.22
N ALA A 143 22.90 -10.19 19.36
CA ALA A 143 22.13 -9.22 20.14
C ALA A 143 23.01 -8.02 20.49
N PRO A 144 22.49 -6.77 20.42
CA PRO A 144 23.22 -5.60 20.88
C PRO A 144 23.62 -5.75 22.35
N SER A 145 24.80 -5.25 22.71
CA SER A 145 25.23 -5.19 24.11
C SER A 145 24.31 -4.27 24.92
N PRO A 146 24.12 -4.53 26.23
CA PRO A 146 23.37 -3.61 27.09
C PRO A 146 23.88 -2.17 26.98
N GLY A 147 22.96 -1.22 26.76
CA GLY A 147 23.31 0.20 26.58
C GLY A 147 23.81 0.59 25.19
N ALA A 148 23.76 -0.32 24.20
CA ALA A 148 24.02 0.05 22.81
C ALA A 148 23.04 1.17 22.35
N PRO A 149 23.51 2.15 21.57
CA PRO A 149 22.64 3.18 20.99
C PRO A 149 21.53 2.56 20.14
N THR A 150 20.34 3.14 20.20
CA THR A 150 19.15 2.71 19.45
C THR A 150 18.61 3.84 18.62
N PHE A 151 17.96 3.50 17.50
CA PHE A 151 17.10 4.44 16.80
C PHE A 151 15.67 4.36 17.32
N LYS A 152 15.01 5.50 17.46
CA LYS A 152 13.56 5.60 17.57
C LYS A 152 12.99 6.03 16.21
N VAL A 153 12.24 5.12 15.60
CA VAL A 153 11.71 5.28 14.25
C VAL A 153 10.20 5.42 14.34
N LEU A 154 9.67 6.52 13.79
CA LEU A 154 8.23 6.64 13.57
C LEU A 154 7.87 6.01 12.23
N HIS A 155 6.82 5.21 12.18
CA HIS A 155 6.27 4.68 10.94
C HIS A 155 4.81 5.13 10.81
N LEU A 156 4.52 5.93 9.79
CA LEU A 156 3.19 6.37 9.40
C LEU A 156 2.78 5.71 8.08
N SER A 157 1.51 5.32 7.97
CA SER A 157 0.95 4.72 6.75
C SER A 157 -0.55 4.96 6.71
N ASP A 158 -1.13 4.99 5.51
CA ASP A 158 -2.57 4.89 5.27
C ASP A 158 -3.37 5.97 6.01
N THR A 159 -2.89 7.21 5.96
CA THR A 159 -3.58 8.32 6.64
C THR A 159 -4.96 8.57 6.05
N HIS A 160 -5.13 8.33 4.74
CA HIS A 160 -6.36 8.59 3.98
C HIS A 160 -7.05 9.87 4.46
N PHE A 161 -6.38 10.99 4.25
CA PHE A 161 -6.90 12.29 4.65
C PHE A 161 -8.09 12.65 3.75
N ASP A 162 -9.28 12.74 4.34
CA ASP A 162 -10.47 13.20 3.63
C ASP A 162 -10.71 14.69 3.88
N PRO A 163 -10.40 15.57 2.90
CA PRO A 163 -10.67 17.01 3.03
C PRO A 163 -12.17 17.33 3.08
N TYR A 164 -13.04 16.38 2.74
CA TYR A 164 -14.49 16.57 2.67
C TYR A 164 -15.26 15.91 3.82
N TYR A 165 -14.56 15.29 4.79
CA TYR A 165 -15.21 14.71 5.95
C TYR A 165 -15.96 15.78 6.75
N GLN A 166 -17.22 15.50 7.08
CA GLN A 166 -18.09 16.40 7.82
C GLN A 166 -18.81 15.68 8.95
N GLU A 167 -18.50 16.05 10.19
CA GLU A 167 -19.20 15.61 11.40
C GLU A 167 -20.72 15.83 11.29
N GLY A 168 -21.50 14.84 11.75
CA GLY A 168 -22.96 14.89 11.74
C GLY A 168 -23.64 14.45 10.42
N THR A 169 -22.87 14.24 9.34
CA THR A 169 -23.42 13.73 8.07
C THR A 169 -23.70 12.23 8.14
N ASN A 170 -24.37 11.70 7.10
CA ASN A 170 -24.69 10.29 7.04
C ASN A 170 -23.43 9.43 6.86
N ALA A 171 -23.08 8.68 7.91
CA ALA A 171 -21.98 7.72 7.92
C ALA A 171 -22.42 6.30 7.51
N ASP A 172 -23.73 6.05 7.40
CA ASP A 172 -24.33 4.83 6.85
C ASP A 172 -24.94 5.12 5.47
N CYS A 173 -24.10 5.63 4.58
CA CYS A 173 -24.47 5.83 3.19
C CYS A 173 -24.31 4.50 2.41
N LYS A 174 -25.13 4.28 1.38
CA LYS A 174 -25.02 3.07 0.54
C LYS A 174 -23.91 3.20 -0.53
N GLU A 175 -22.86 3.94 -0.22
CA GLU A 175 -21.72 4.21 -1.10
C GLU A 175 -20.44 3.62 -0.49
N PRO A 176 -19.33 3.51 -1.25
CA PRO A 176 -18.09 2.96 -0.72
C PRO A 176 -17.36 3.89 0.27
N LEU A 177 -17.66 5.19 0.26
CA LEU A 177 -17.17 6.21 1.20
C LEU A 177 -18.33 7.14 1.58
N CYS A 178 -18.46 7.40 2.87
CA CYS A 178 -19.51 8.17 3.52
C CYS A 178 -18.92 9.34 4.33
N CYS A 179 -19.70 9.90 5.26
CA CYS A 179 -19.29 10.98 6.15
C CYS A 179 -18.96 12.30 5.45
N ARG A 180 -19.45 12.52 4.23
CA ARG A 180 -19.30 13.78 3.49
C ARG A 180 -20.63 14.50 3.37
N LEU A 181 -20.58 15.80 3.10
CA LEU A 181 -21.78 16.61 2.84
C LEU A 181 -22.64 16.04 1.70
N THR A 182 -22.02 15.43 0.69
CA THR A 182 -22.69 14.78 -0.45
C THR A 182 -23.55 13.59 -0.05
N ASN A 183 -23.30 12.97 1.11
CA ASN A 183 -24.09 11.84 1.61
C ASN A 183 -25.36 12.29 2.37
N GLY A 184 -25.55 13.60 2.53
CA GLY A 184 -26.70 14.19 3.22
C GLY A 184 -26.59 14.15 4.76
N PRO A 185 -27.56 14.76 5.45
CA PRO A 185 -27.61 14.74 6.90
C PRO A 185 -27.92 13.33 7.42
N ALA A 186 -27.42 13.02 8.61
CA ALA A 186 -27.80 11.78 9.29
C ALA A 186 -29.30 11.78 9.65
N LEU A 187 -29.98 10.67 9.41
CA LEU A 187 -31.40 10.52 9.75
C LEU A 187 -31.64 10.32 11.26
N SER A 188 -30.60 9.89 11.97
CA SER A 188 -30.59 9.70 13.42
C SER A 188 -29.20 9.96 14.00
N PRO A 189 -29.08 10.22 15.32
CA PRO A 189 -27.78 10.32 15.98
C PRO A 189 -26.89 9.07 15.80
N HIS A 190 -27.48 7.88 15.65
CA HIS A 190 -26.74 6.63 15.43
C HIS A 190 -26.12 6.52 14.03
N THR A 191 -26.70 7.21 13.05
CA THR A 191 -26.21 7.28 11.66
C THR A 191 -25.26 8.45 11.40
N ALA A 192 -25.03 9.28 12.42
CA ALA A 192 -24.22 10.49 12.30
C ALA A 192 -22.72 10.17 12.34
N ALA A 193 -21.98 10.80 11.44
CA ALA A 193 -20.52 10.79 11.40
C ALA A 193 -19.94 11.40 12.68
N GLY A 194 -19.03 10.68 13.33
CA GLY A 194 -18.39 11.11 14.56
C GLY A 194 -17.50 12.34 14.41
N ARG A 195 -17.19 12.99 15.54
CA ARG A 195 -16.34 14.19 15.57
C ARG A 195 -14.92 13.94 15.07
N TRP A 196 -14.34 12.79 15.40
CA TRP A 196 -12.92 12.45 15.18
C TRP A 196 -12.71 11.38 14.10
N GLY A 197 -13.74 11.08 13.34
CA GLY A 197 -13.81 9.90 12.47
C GLY A 197 -15.00 9.03 12.84
N ASP A 198 -15.19 7.96 12.09
CA ASP A 198 -16.31 7.04 12.23
C ASP A 198 -15.85 5.60 11.96
N TYR A 199 -16.47 4.62 12.62
CA TYR A 199 -16.11 3.20 12.47
C TYR A 199 -16.69 2.53 11.21
N ARG A 200 -17.48 3.26 10.41
CA ARG A 200 -18.07 2.78 9.15
C ARG A 200 -17.15 3.10 7.97
N LYS A 201 -17.73 3.21 6.78
CA LYS A 201 -17.02 3.49 5.53
C LYS A 201 -16.68 4.97 5.41
N CYS A 202 -15.79 5.46 6.27
CA CYS A 202 -15.37 6.86 6.28
C CYS A 202 -13.87 6.94 6.44
N ASP A 203 -13.28 7.97 5.82
CA ASP A 203 -11.86 8.27 5.89
C ASP A 203 -11.58 9.32 6.98
N THR A 204 -10.30 9.65 7.16
CA THR A 204 -9.85 10.38 8.33
C THR A 204 -10.05 11.90 8.15
N PRO A 205 -10.79 12.57 9.05
CA PRO A 205 -10.90 14.02 8.99
C PRO A 205 -9.58 14.72 9.35
N LYS A 206 -9.37 15.90 8.77
CA LYS A 206 -8.17 16.73 9.01
C LYS A 206 -7.80 16.84 10.49
N ARG A 207 -8.78 17.13 11.35
CA ARG A 207 -8.58 17.29 12.81
C ARG A 207 -7.93 16.07 13.48
N THR A 208 -8.21 14.86 13.00
CA THR A 208 -7.65 13.63 13.58
C THR A 208 -6.20 13.46 13.13
N VAL A 209 -5.91 13.73 11.87
CA VAL A 209 -4.53 13.79 11.35
C VAL A 209 -3.72 14.85 12.11
N ASP A 210 -4.24 16.08 12.21
CA ASP A 210 -3.60 17.20 12.91
C ASP A 210 -3.30 16.86 14.37
N HIS A 211 -4.29 16.31 15.09
CA HIS A 211 -4.14 15.95 16.50
C HIS A 211 -3.16 14.79 16.70
N MET A 212 -3.18 13.78 15.82
CA MET A 212 -2.22 12.67 15.83
C MET A 212 -0.79 13.20 15.66
N LEU A 213 -0.54 13.99 14.62
CA LEU A 213 0.80 14.50 14.32
C LEU A 213 1.31 15.43 15.42
N GLN A 214 0.46 16.31 15.96
CA GLN A 214 0.81 17.19 17.08
C GLN A 214 1.11 16.41 18.38
N HIS A 215 0.36 15.35 18.65
CA HIS A 215 0.61 14.49 19.80
C HIS A 215 1.95 13.76 19.67
N ILE A 216 2.26 13.24 18.48
CA ILE A 216 3.53 12.57 18.21
C ILE A 216 4.69 13.55 18.38
N SER A 217 4.63 14.74 17.77
CA SER A 217 5.72 15.72 17.84
C SER A 217 5.97 16.24 19.25
N SER A 218 4.94 16.34 20.08
CA SER A 218 5.09 16.77 21.49
C SER A 218 5.56 15.64 22.42
N THR A 219 5.15 14.40 22.16
CA THR A 219 5.46 13.24 23.04
C THR A 219 6.78 12.58 22.69
N HIS A 220 7.17 12.61 21.41
CA HIS A 220 8.36 11.93 20.90
C HIS A 220 9.29 12.92 20.18
N PRO A 221 9.87 13.90 20.92
CA PRO A 221 10.86 14.82 20.35
C PRO A 221 12.19 14.13 20.00
N ASP A 222 12.34 12.85 20.35
CA ASP A 222 13.53 12.03 20.18
C ASP A 222 13.42 11.04 19.02
N ILE A 223 12.58 11.32 18.02
CA ILE A 223 12.49 10.54 16.77
C ILE A 223 13.73 10.83 15.91
N ASP A 224 14.43 9.78 15.48
CA ASP A 224 15.61 9.89 14.62
C ASP A 224 15.25 10.06 13.14
N TYR A 225 14.24 9.32 12.67
CA TYR A 225 13.69 9.45 11.32
C TYR A 225 12.28 8.86 11.20
N ILE A 226 11.61 9.20 10.11
CA ILE A 226 10.23 8.81 9.83
C ILE A 226 10.19 7.93 8.57
N LEU A 227 9.48 6.81 8.65
CA LEU A 227 9.05 6.02 7.49
C LEU A 227 7.61 6.41 7.17
N TRP A 228 7.32 6.73 5.90
CA TRP A 228 5.99 7.20 5.51
C TRP A 228 5.49 6.46 4.26
N THR A 229 4.71 5.40 4.45
CA THR A 229 4.46 4.39 3.40
C THR A 229 3.17 4.60 2.59
N GLY A 230 2.81 5.86 2.32
CA GLY A 230 1.80 6.22 1.32
C GLY A 230 0.34 6.07 1.77
N ASP A 231 -0.54 6.05 0.77
CA ASP A 231 -2.01 6.06 0.87
C ASP A 231 -2.56 7.32 1.56
N LEU A 232 -2.33 8.45 0.87
CA LEU A 232 -2.73 9.79 1.31
C LEU A 232 -4.16 10.16 0.89
N PRO A 233 -4.55 10.02 -0.40
CA PRO A 233 -5.90 10.40 -0.83
C PRO A 233 -6.98 9.48 -0.24
N PRO A 234 -8.22 9.97 -0.11
CA PRO A 234 -9.34 9.16 0.41
C PRO A 234 -9.81 8.09 -0.60
N HIS A 235 -10.83 7.33 -0.21
CA HIS A 235 -11.43 6.21 -0.95
C HIS A 235 -12.58 6.65 -1.87
N ASP A 236 -12.65 7.92 -2.27
CA ASP A 236 -13.64 8.47 -3.22
C ASP A 236 -13.29 8.22 -4.68
N VAL A 237 -12.75 7.03 -4.96
CA VAL A 237 -12.08 6.64 -6.22
C VAL A 237 -12.92 6.78 -7.49
N TRP A 238 -14.25 6.94 -7.37
CA TRP A 238 -15.16 7.18 -8.50
C TRP A 238 -15.20 8.65 -8.95
N ASN A 239 -14.65 9.56 -8.15
CA ASN A 239 -14.70 11.00 -8.38
C ASN A 239 -13.36 11.68 -8.02
N GLN A 240 -12.24 11.01 -8.33
CA GLN A 240 -10.89 11.55 -8.12
C GLN A 240 -10.34 12.20 -9.38
N THR A 241 -9.69 13.35 -9.22
CA THR A 241 -8.90 14.03 -10.26
C THR A 241 -7.41 13.97 -9.95
N ARG A 242 -6.58 14.19 -10.97
CA ARG A 242 -5.12 14.28 -10.78
C ARG A 242 -4.79 15.48 -9.88
N GLU A 243 -5.50 16.59 -10.09
CA GLU A 243 -5.35 17.85 -9.38
C GLU A 243 -5.64 17.70 -7.88
N GLU A 244 -6.72 17.00 -7.51
CA GLU A 244 -7.05 16.73 -6.10
C GLU A 244 -6.03 15.80 -5.44
N ASN A 245 -5.59 14.72 -6.10
CA ASN A 245 -4.55 13.85 -5.54
C ASN A 245 -3.24 14.60 -5.32
N LEU A 246 -2.83 15.48 -6.25
CA LEU A 246 -1.66 16.34 -6.07
C LEU A 246 -1.85 17.39 -4.97
N MET A 247 -3.07 17.89 -4.78
CA MET A 247 -3.40 18.79 -3.68
C MET A 247 -3.20 18.10 -2.33
N VAL A 248 -3.76 16.90 -2.15
CA VAL A 248 -3.58 16.11 -0.92
C VAL A 248 -2.10 15.82 -0.68
N LEU A 249 -1.37 15.36 -1.70
CA LEU A 249 0.08 15.11 -1.60
C LEU A 249 0.84 16.35 -1.10
N LYS A 250 0.56 17.53 -1.67
CA LYS A 250 1.21 18.79 -1.30
C LYS A 250 0.85 19.23 0.11
N GLU A 251 -0.43 19.16 0.46
CA GLU A 251 -0.92 19.57 1.79
C GLU A 251 -0.32 18.68 2.88
N THR A 252 -0.37 17.36 2.71
CA THR A 252 0.19 16.43 3.70
C THR A 252 1.72 16.54 3.77
N THR A 253 2.41 16.74 2.64
CA THR A 253 3.85 17.01 2.65
C THR A 253 4.20 18.28 3.43
N ALA A 254 3.49 19.38 3.16
CA ALA A 254 3.70 20.65 3.86
C ALA A 254 3.43 20.51 5.37
N GLN A 255 2.39 19.78 5.74
CA GLN A 255 2.08 19.47 7.13
C GLN A 255 3.21 18.68 7.80
N MET A 256 3.71 17.62 7.17
CA MET A 256 4.80 16.80 7.69
C MET A 256 6.08 17.61 7.92
N LEU A 257 6.42 18.52 7.01
CA LEU A 257 7.56 19.43 7.16
C LEU A 257 7.40 20.40 8.34
N GLN A 258 6.19 20.92 8.52
CA GLN A 258 5.91 21.84 9.62
C GLN A 258 5.90 21.13 10.98
N THR A 259 5.37 19.90 11.04
CA THR A 259 5.26 19.15 12.30
C THR A 259 6.58 18.50 12.74
N PHE A 260 7.43 18.08 11.79
CA PHE A 260 8.69 17.41 12.07
C PHE A 260 9.90 18.14 11.47
N PRO A 261 10.16 19.40 11.88
CA PRO A 261 11.24 20.18 11.30
C PRO A 261 12.60 19.54 11.57
N GLY A 262 13.39 19.34 10.52
CA GLY A 262 14.75 18.79 10.61
C GLY A 262 14.84 17.27 10.81
N ILE A 263 13.72 16.56 10.93
CA ILE A 263 13.70 15.08 11.00
C ILE A 263 13.62 14.53 9.57
N PRO A 264 14.54 13.64 9.14
CA PRO A 264 14.47 13.02 7.82
C PRO A 264 13.24 12.12 7.68
N ILE A 265 12.56 12.25 6.53
CA ILE A 265 11.38 11.46 6.19
C ILE A 265 11.68 10.65 4.93
N PHE A 266 11.43 9.35 5.00
CA PHE A 266 11.66 8.39 3.92
C PHE A 266 10.31 7.85 3.43
N PRO A 267 9.75 8.43 2.35
CA PRO A 267 8.45 8.02 1.85
C PRO A 267 8.49 6.76 0.97
N ALA A 268 7.37 6.05 0.91
CA ALA A 268 7.07 5.08 -0.13
C ALA A 268 5.71 5.39 -0.76
N LEU A 269 5.56 5.03 -2.02
CA LEU A 269 4.34 5.29 -2.79
C LEU A 269 3.26 4.24 -2.47
N GLY A 270 2.05 4.71 -2.14
CA GLY A 270 0.85 3.88 -1.98
C GLY A 270 0.11 3.65 -3.30
N ASN A 271 -1.04 2.99 -3.23
CA ASN A 271 -1.87 2.72 -4.41
C ASN A 271 -2.98 3.76 -4.64
N HIS A 272 -3.27 4.61 -3.66
CA HIS A 272 -4.26 5.69 -3.77
C HIS A 272 -3.71 6.99 -4.39
N GLU A 273 -2.39 7.17 -4.52
CA GLU A 273 -1.83 8.43 -5.06
C GLU A 273 -2.15 8.68 -6.54
N SER A 274 -2.36 7.64 -7.35
CA SER A 274 -2.71 7.82 -8.77
C SER A 274 -4.22 8.01 -8.97
N ALA A 275 -4.58 8.80 -9.98
CA ALA A 275 -5.94 8.86 -10.51
C ALA A 275 -5.97 8.31 -11.96
N PRO A 276 -6.74 7.25 -12.26
CA PRO A 276 -7.55 6.45 -11.33
C PRO A 276 -6.73 5.65 -10.31
N VAL A 277 -7.35 5.21 -9.21
CA VAL A 277 -6.71 4.37 -8.18
C VAL A 277 -6.06 3.11 -8.79
N ASN A 278 -4.92 2.68 -8.26
CA ASN A 278 -4.11 1.55 -8.74
C ASN A 278 -3.55 1.70 -10.18
N SER A 279 -3.75 2.83 -10.86
CA SER A 279 -3.31 3.03 -12.24
C SER A 279 -1.88 3.55 -12.30
N PHE A 280 -0.91 2.63 -12.25
CA PHE A 280 0.53 2.93 -12.32
C PHE A 280 1.17 2.35 -13.58
N PRO A 281 1.06 3.04 -14.74
CA PRO A 281 1.64 2.57 -15.99
C PRO A 281 3.16 2.45 -15.89
N PRO A 282 3.75 1.32 -16.33
CA PRO A 282 5.19 1.19 -16.39
C PRO A 282 5.83 2.13 -17.43
N PRO A 283 7.15 2.38 -17.37
CA PRO A 283 7.84 3.37 -18.21
C PRO A 283 7.78 3.16 -19.74
N PHE A 284 7.29 2.01 -20.21
CA PHE A 284 7.07 1.79 -21.64
C PHE A 284 5.81 2.49 -22.17
N VAL A 285 4.89 2.93 -21.30
CA VAL A 285 3.71 3.73 -21.65
C VAL A 285 4.11 5.21 -21.65
N LYS A 286 4.09 5.87 -22.82
CA LYS A 286 4.62 7.23 -23.03
C LYS A 286 3.62 8.26 -23.58
N ASN A 287 2.35 7.90 -23.68
CA ASN A 287 1.28 8.76 -24.20
C ASN A 287 0.58 9.51 -23.06
N ASP A 288 -0.61 10.08 -23.31
CA ASP A 288 -1.39 10.86 -22.34
C ASP A 288 -1.79 10.09 -21.06
N PHE A 289 -1.62 8.77 -21.08
CA PHE A 289 -1.78 7.90 -19.91
C PHE A 289 -0.53 7.80 -19.03
N GLY A 290 0.58 8.45 -19.40
CA GLY A 290 1.82 8.44 -18.62
C GLY A 290 1.64 8.99 -17.21
N ILE A 291 2.41 8.44 -16.27
CA ILE A 291 2.33 8.76 -14.83
C ILE A 291 3.26 9.91 -14.41
N SER A 292 3.90 10.59 -15.36
CA SER A 292 4.89 11.65 -15.08
C SER A 292 4.31 12.78 -14.24
N TRP A 293 3.03 13.14 -14.44
CA TRP A 293 2.34 14.15 -13.63
C TRP A 293 2.44 13.89 -12.12
N LEU A 294 2.42 12.61 -11.70
CA LEU A 294 2.55 12.20 -10.31
C LEU A 294 4.03 12.09 -9.92
N TYR A 295 4.84 11.38 -10.71
CA TYR A 295 6.23 11.09 -10.33
C TYR A 295 7.13 12.34 -10.34
N ASP A 296 6.86 13.31 -11.21
CA ASP A 296 7.54 14.60 -11.20
C ASP A 296 7.18 15.43 -9.96
N GLU A 297 5.92 15.35 -9.51
CA GLU A 297 5.49 16.01 -8.28
C GLU A 297 6.03 15.29 -7.04
N LEU A 298 6.05 13.96 -7.01
CA LEU A 298 6.69 13.18 -5.94
C LEU A 298 8.18 13.55 -5.82
N ASP A 299 8.92 13.63 -6.93
CA ASP A 299 10.31 14.10 -6.90
C ASP A 299 10.42 15.53 -6.35
N ALA A 300 9.53 16.44 -6.75
CA ALA A 300 9.53 17.80 -6.24
C ALA A 300 9.29 17.86 -4.73
N GLN A 301 8.31 17.11 -4.23
CA GLN A 301 7.95 17.08 -2.82
C GLN A 301 8.98 16.33 -1.96
N TRP A 302 9.46 15.16 -2.41
CA TRP A 302 10.38 14.30 -1.66
C TRP A 302 11.81 14.85 -1.60
N ARG A 303 12.24 15.69 -2.55
CA ARG A 303 13.54 16.39 -2.48
C ARG A 303 13.70 17.33 -1.28
N GLN A 304 12.63 17.58 -0.53
CA GLN A 304 12.69 18.29 0.74
C GLN A 304 13.39 17.46 1.83
N TRP A 305 13.42 16.13 1.69
CA TRP A 305 14.09 15.20 2.62
C TRP A 305 15.16 14.32 1.96
N LEU A 306 15.03 14.07 0.65
CA LEU A 306 15.90 13.16 -0.10
C LEU A 306 16.91 13.93 -0.96
N PRO A 307 18.13 13.38 -1.17
CA PRO A 307 19.13 14.02 -2.00
C PRO A 307 18.76 13.98 -3.49
N THR A 308 19.16 14.99 -4.26
CA THR A 308 18.90 15.09 -5.71
C THR A 308 19.40 13.87 -6.52
N SER A 309 20.34 13.08 -5.99
CA SER A 309 20.82 11.86 -6.63
C SER A 309 19.71 10.82 -6.86
N VAL A 310 18.64 10.83 -6.06
CA VAL A 310 17.52 9.89 -6.22
C VAL A 310 16.51 10.31 -7.29
N SER A 311 16.56 11.55 -7.77
CA SER A 311 15.53 12.12 -8.64
C SER A 311 15.30 11.31 -9.92
N HIS A 312 16.37 10.76 -10.50
CA HIS A 312 16.25 9.94 -11.70
C HIS A 312 15.43 8.65 -11.47
N THR A 313 15.61 7.97 -10.33
CA THR A 313 14.84 6.74 -10.04
C THR A 313 13.42 7.06 -9.60
N VAL A 314 13.23 8.15 -8.84
CA VAL A 314 11.89 8.62 -8.44
C VAL A 314 11.06 8.99 -9.67
N ARG A 315 11.57 9.79 -10.60
CA ARG A 315 10.84 10.16 -11.83
C ARG A 315 10.63 8.97 -12.78
N ARG A 316 11.50 7.97 -12.72
CA ARG A 316 11.41 6.76 -13.54
C ARG A 316 10.35 5.78 -13.05
N GLY A 317 10.20 5.60 -11.73
CA GLY A 317 9.38 4.53 -11.19
C GLY A 317 8.96 4.69 -9.74
N ALA A 318 9.16 5.87 -9.13
CA ALA A 318 8.85 6.18 -7.74
C ALA A 318 9.49 5.25 -6.69
N PHE A 319 10.65 4.69 -7.03
CA PHE A 319 11.53 3.95 -6.10
C PHE A 319 12.88 4.65 -5.98
N TYR A 320 13.56 4.43 -4.86
CA TYR A 320 14.87 5.04 -4.62
C TYR A 320 15.70 4.28 -3.58
N SER A 321 17.00 4.56 -3.59
CA SER A 321 17.90 4.13 -2.52
C SER A 321 18.70 5.31 -2.00
N VAL A 322 18.87 5.38 -0.68
CA VAL A 322 19.60 6.44 -0.02
C VAL A 322 20.45 5.87 1.11
N LEU A 323 21.72 6.29 1.15
CA LEU A 323 22.60 6.04 2.29
C LEU A 323 22.20 7.00 3.41
N VAL A 324 21.61 6.47 4.48
CA VAL A 324 21.17 7.27 5.63
C VAL A 324 22.38 7.72 6.45
N ARG A 325 23.31 6.78 6.68
CA ARG A 325 24.60 6.98 7.36
C ARG A 325 25.58 5.88 6.94
N PRO A 326 26.89 6.01 7.22
CA PRO A 326 27.85 4.95 6.93
C PRO A 326 27.40 3.61 7.53
N GLY A 327 27.31 2.58 6.68
CA GLY A 327 26.87 1.24 7.05
C GLY A 327 25.34 1.05 7.12
N PHE A 328 24.51 2.05 6.79
CA PHE A 328 23.05 1.91 6.82
C PHE A 328 22.34 2.67 5.68
N ARG A 329 21.51 1.94 4.94
CA ARG A 329 20.78 2.39 3.75
C ARG A 329 19.29 2.11 3.89
N ILE A 330 18.49 2.96 3.26
CA ILE A 330 17.07 2.71 3.01
C ILE A 330 16.85 2.50 1.51
N ILE A 331 16.03 1.51 1.17
CA ILE A 331 15.52 1.28 -0.17
C ILE A 331 13.99 1.36 -0.12
N SER A 332 13.42 2.30 -0.87
CA SER A 332 11.98 2.44 -1.04
C SER A 332 11.57 1.84 -2.38
N LEU A 333 10.61 0.92 -2.35
CA LEU A 333 10.07 0.24 -3.53
C LEU A 333 8.67 0.76 -3.87
N ASN A 334 8.38 0.84 -5.16
CA ASN A 334 7.05 1.10 -5.68
C ASN A 334 6.28 -0.22 -5.84
N MET A 335 5.59 -0.59 -4.77
CA MET A 335 4.85 -1.85 -4.70
C MET A 335 3.66 -1.94 -5.66
N ASN A 336 3.29 -0.84 -6.33
CA ASN A 336 2.28 -0.85 -7.40
C ASN A 336 2.68 -1.67 -8.63
N TYR A 337 3.97 -1.97 -8.80
CA TYR A 337 4.45 -2.88 -9.84
C TYR A 337 4.26 -4.36 -9.50
N CYS A 338 3.83 -4.66 -8.27
CA CYS A 338 3.35 -5.98 -7.89
C CYS A 338 1.82 -6.02 -7.72
N ASN A 339 1.14 -4.89 -7.59
CA ASN A 339 -0.30 -4.79 -7.35
C ASN A 339 -1.14 -5.48 -8.43
N ASN A 340 -1.97 -6.45 -8.05
CA ASN A 340 -2.86 -7.18 -8.95
C ASN A 340 -4.05 -6.34 -9.47
N LYS A 341 -4.31 -5.17 -8.86
CA LYS A 341 -5.28 -4.17 -9.33
C LYS A 341 -4.64 -3.18 -10.31
N ASN A 342 -3.31 -3.20 -10.48
CA ASN A 342 -2.65 -2.42 -11.52
C ASN A 342 -2.82 -3.09 -12.89
N TRP A 343 -3.94 -2.76 -13.53
CA TRP A 343 -4.33 -3.27 -14.84
C TRP A 343 -3.30 -3.08 -15.97
N TRP A 344 -2.36 -2.12 -15.86
CA TRP A 344 -1.27 -1.96 -16.83
C TRP A 344 -0.34 -3.18 -16.89
N LEU A 345 -0.27 -3.96 -15.82
CA LEU A 345 0.52 -5.19 -15.75
C LEU A 345 -0.04 -6.31 -16.64
N LEU A 346 -1.29 -6.20 -17.13
CA LEU A 346 -1.84 -7.08 -18.15
C LEU A 346 -1.09 -6.97 -19.48
N LEU A 347 -0.52 -5.79 -19.80
CA LEU A 347 0.28 -5.60 -21.02
C LEU A 347 1.62 -6.31 -20.89
N ASN A 348 2.30 -6.13 -19.76
CA ASN A 348 3.55 -6.79 -19.42
C ASN A 348 3.83 -6.65 -17.92
N SER A 349 3.87 -7.78 -17.20
CA SER A 349 4.18 -7.82 -15.76
C SER A 349 5.62 -8.27 -15.46
N THR A 350 6.47 -8.43 -16.48
CA THR A 350 7.88 -8.79 -16.31
C THR A 350 8.66 -7.60 -15.78
N ASP A 351 9.03 -7.68 -14.49
CA ASP A 351 9.83 -6.69 -13.74
C ASP A 351 9.60 -5.23 -14.21
N PRO A 352 8.39 -4.66 -13.98
CA PRO A 352 8.07 -3.33 -14.43
C PRO A 352 9.11 -2.31 -13.96
N ALA A 353 9.47 -1.37 -14.84
CA ALA A 353 10.56 -0.40 -14.65
C ALA A 353 11.98 -1.01 -14.42
N LYS A 354 12.12 -2.34 -14.45
CA LYS A 354 13.28 -3.11 -13.98
C LYS A 354 13.59 -2.89 -12.50
N GLU A 355 12.54 -2.71 -11.70
CA GLU A 355 12.65 -2.39 -10.27
C GLU A 355 13.35 -3.49 -9.48
N LEU A 356 12.96 -4.76 -9.62
CA LEU A 356 13.60 -5.85 -8.87
C LEU A 356 15.04 -6.08 -9.34
N GLN A 357 15.33 -5.91 -10.63
CA GLN A 357 16.70 -5.97 -11.11
C GLN A 357 17.57 -4.84 -10.55
N TRP A 358 17.03 -3.62 -10.47
CA TRP A 358 17.69 -2.49 -9.80
C TRP A 358 17.88 -2.76 -8.30
N PHE A 359 16.87 -3.29 -7.62
CA PHE A 359 16.91 -3.63 -6.21
C PHE A 359 18.02 -4.65 -5.89
N ILE A 360 18.19 -5.68 -6.73
CA ILE A 360 19.30 -6.63 -6.61
C ILE A 360 20.66 -5.92 -6.67
N TYR A 361 20.83 -4.95 -7.58
CA TYR A 361 22.09 -4.21 -7.68
C TYR A 361 22.35 -3.31 -6.48
N GLU A 362 21.32 -2.66 -5.93
CA GLU A 362 21.45 -1.87 -4.69
C GLU A 362 21.81 -2.75 -3.50
N LEU A 363 21.17 -3.93 -3.35
CA LEU A 363 21.51 -4.88 -2.28
C LEU A 363 22.91 -5.45 -2.45
N GLN A 364 23.34 -5.76 -3.68
CA GLN A 364 24.70 -6.26 -3.92
C GLN A 364 25.74 -5.19 -3.62
N SER A 365 25.46 -3.92 -3.96
CA SER A 365 26.31 -2.78 -3.60
C SER A 365 26.39 -2.62 -2.08
N ALA A 366 25.26 -2.72 -1.38
CA ALA A 366 25.21 -2.70 0.07
C ALA A 366 26.03 -3.85 0.69
N GLU A 367 25.95 -5.07 0.14
CA GLU A 367 26.74 -6.23 0.56
C GLU A 367 28.25 -5.96 0.43
N PHE A 368 28.70 -5.41 -0.70
CA PHE A 368 30.12 -5.06 -0.91
C PHE A 368 30.62 -3.96 0.03
N ASN A 369 29.74 -3.03 0.41
CA ASN A 369 30.06 -1.93 1.31
C ASN A 369 29.84 -2.29 2.80
N GLY A 370 29.42 -3.51 3.11
CA GLY A 370 29.11 -3.93 4.49
C GLY A 370 27.93 -3.17 5.11
N GLU A 371 27.03 -2.64 4.28
CA GLU A 371 25.86 -1.88 4.71
C GLU A 371 24.71 -2.80 5.14
N LYS A 372 23.93 -2.34 6.13
CA LYS A 372 22.61 -2.90 6.44
C LYS A 372 21.53 -2.11 5.71
N VAL A 373 20.44 -2.78 5.36
CA VAL A 373 19.39 -2.20 4.51
C VAL A 373 18.04 -2.34 5.19
N HIS A 374 17.32 -1.23 5.31
CA HIS A 374 15.88 -1.23 5.53
C HIS A 374 15.18 -1.13 4.17
N VAL A 375 14.20 -2.00 3.94
CA VAL A 375 13.36 -1.98 2.74
C VAL A 375 11.98 -1.50 3.15
N ILE A 376 11.47 -0.48 2.47
CA ILE A 376 10.14 0.09 2.71
C ILE A 376 9.31 0.04 1.43
N GLY A 377 8.00 -0.06 1.60
CA GLY A 377 7.02 -0.16 0.53
C GLY A 377 5.62 -0.17 1.12
N HIS A 378 4.61 0.00 0.27
CA HIS A 378 3.21 0.04 0.70
C HIS A 378 2.57 -1.36 0.75
N ILE A 379 2.28 -1.96 -0.42
CA ILE A 379 1.67 -3.30 -0.49
C ILE A 379 2.66 -4.38 -0.04
N PRO A 380 2.34 -5.18 0.99
CA PRO A 380 3.26 -6.20 1.49
C PRO A 380 3.46 -7.34 0.48
N PRO A 381 4.72 -7.75 0.20
CA PRO A 381 5.00 -8.93 -0.62
C PRO A 381 4.36 -10.20 -0.05
N GLY A 382 3.86 -11.08 -0.91
CA GLY A 382 3.17 -12.31 -0.50
C GLY A 382 1.72 -12.11 -0.06
N HIS A 383 1.23 -10.87 0.01
CA HIS A 383 -0.20 -10.58 0.16
C HIS A 383 -0.98 -10.93 -1.12
N SER A 384 -2.29 -11.14 -0.99
CA SER A 384 -3.17 -11.46 -2.13
C SER A 384 -3.22 -10.36 -3.19
N ASP A 385 -2.97 -9.11 -2.80
CA ASP A 385 -2.89 -7.96 -3.71
C ASP A 385 -1.58 -7.93 -4.53
N CYS A 386 -0.60 -8.78 -4.25
CA CYS A 386 0.68 -8.79 -4.96
C CYS A 386 0.77 -10.01 -5.89
N LEU A 387 1.15 -9.79 -7.16
CA LEU A 387 1.28 -10.84 -8.16
C LEU A 387 2.24 -11.93 -7.66
N LYS A 388 1.79 -13.20 -7.73
CA LYS A 388 2.54 -14.37 -7.25
C LYS A 388 3.95 -14.46 -7.83
N VAL A 389 4.10 -14.17 -9.13
CA VAL A 389 5.40 -14.19 -9.83
C VAL A 389 6.35 -13.13 -9.28
N TRP A 390 5.86 -11.91 -9.01
CA TRP A 390 6.65 -10.83 -8.43
C TRP A 390 7.05 -11.18 -7.00
N SER A 391 6.08 -11.60 -6.17
CA SER A 391 6.31 -12.01 -4.77
C SER A 391 7.34 -13.14 -4.66
N ARG A 392 7.31 -14.13 -5.55
CA ARG A 392 8.29 -15.22 -5.57
C ARG A 392 9.70 -14.74 -5.93
N ASN A 393 9.83 -13.77 -6.83
CA ASN A 393 11.13 -13.18 -7.15
C ASN A 393 11.65 -12.34 -5.99
N TYR A 394 10.81 -11.49 -5.40
CA TYR A 394 11.15 -10.75 -4.19
C TYR A 394 11.61 -11.67 -3.05
N TYR A 395 10.90 -12.77 -2.80
CA TYR A 395 11.27 -13.75 -1.79
C TYR A 395 12.65 -14.37 -2.04
N LYS A 396 13.00 -14.66 -3.29
CA LYS A 396 14.34 -15.14 -3.66
C LYS A 396 15.42 -14.08 -3.42
N ILE A 397 15.10 -12.80 -3.63
CA ILE A 397 16.01 -11.69 -3.38
C ILE A 397 16.28 -11.56 -1.88
N ILE A 398 15.24 -11.58 -1.04
CA ILE A 398 15.41 -11.53 0.43
C ILE A 398 16.15 -12.75 0.98
N ASN A 399 15.96 -13.92 0.37
CA ASN A 399 16.68 -15.12 0.76
C ASN A 399 18.13 -15.16 0.27
N ARG A 400 18.51 -14.40 -0.77
CA ARG A 400 19.90 -14.28 -1.22
C ARG A 400 20.68 -13.39 -0.27
#